data_AF-A0A231P697-F1
#
_entry.id   AF-A0A231P697-F1
#
_cell.length_a   1.000
_cell.length_b   1.000
_cell.length_c   1.000
_cell.angle_alpha   90.00
_cell.angle_beta   90.00
_cell.angle_gamma   90.00
#
_symmetry.space_group_name_H-M   'P 1'
#
loop_
_entity.id
_entity.type
_entity.pdbx_description
1 polymer ?
#
loop_
_entity_poly.entity_id
_entity_poly.type
_entity_poly.pdbx_seq_one_letter_code
_entity_poly.pdbx_strand_id
1 'polypeptide(L)'
;MKHTILLIFVFVLLAGCSGYYPKKIGDPVPQLAREKMIDPDSGKPQKYWIPMFDKEEKVSPLQAREEERLCMYRLYEGKNISELHHPNMTHKTLPKKKHQLWTYSISYVEQTTKSGGFFKPDEVIRISYSTVFNIFTDLNGDVISCSWVRGTPDYLAERRAKESQGEARPAQ
;
A
#
# COMPACT_ATOMS: atom_id res chain seq x y z
N MET A 1 1.02 52.14 6.75
CA MET A 1 0.60 50.87 7.40
C MET A 1 -0.86 50.57 7.04
N LYS A 2 -1.12 49.93 5.89
CA LYS A 2 -2.50 49.66 5.42
C LYS A 2 -2.68 48.27 4.77
N HIS A 3 -1.66 47.41 4.84
CA HIS A 3 -1.66 46.10 4.16
C HIS A 3 -1.37 44.91 5.09
N THR A 4 -1.13 45.13 6.38
CA THR A 4 -0.87 44.06 7.35
C THR A 4 -2.14 43.40 7.90
N ILE A 5 -3.31 44.04 7.80
CA ILE A 5 -4.57 43.50 8.35
C ILE A 5 -5.20 42.46 7.40
N LEU A 6 -4.88 42.49 6.10
CA LEU A 6 -5.51 41.61 5.11
C LEU A 6 -4.89 40.19 5.07
N LEU A 7 -3.69 40.00 5.63
CA LEU A 7 -2.99 38.71 5.61
C LEU A 7 -3.45 37.74 6.71
N ILE A 8 -4.10 38.23 7.77
CA ILE A 8 -4.53 37.39 8.90
C ILE A 8 -5.90 36.74 8.61
N PHE A 9 -6.75 37.37 7.80
CA PHE A 9 -8.08 36.83 7.48
C PHE A 9 -8.08 35.68 6.48
N VAL A 10 -7.02 35.51 5.68
CA VAL A 10 -6.92 34.43 4.70
C VAL A 10 -6.47 33.11 5.35
N PHE A 11 -5.76 33.14 6.48
CA PHE A 11 -5.32 31.91 7.15
C PHE A 11 -6.41 31.21 7.97
N VAL A 12 -7.43 31.94 8.45
CA VAL A 12 -8.51 31.34 9.26
C VAL A 12 -9.55 30.61 8.39
N LEU A 13 -9.73 31.02 7.13
CA LEU A 13 -10.67 30.37 6.21
C LEU A 13 -10.16 29.06 5.59
N LEU A 14 -8.86 28.77 5.68
CA LEU A 14 -8.28 27.49 5.22
C LEU A 14 -8.28 26.40 6.30
N ALA A 15 -8.48 26.75 7.58
CA ALA A 15 -8.56 25.79 8.68
C ALA A 15 -9.93 25.07 8.78
N GLY A 16 -10.92 25.47 7.97
CA GLY A 16 -12.29 24.94 8.01
C GLY A 16 -12.60 23.81 7.01
N CYS A 17 -11.66 23.39 6.17
CA CYS A 17 -11.90 22.37 5.13
C CYS A 17 -11.41 20.95 5.47
N SER A 18 -11.10 20.64 6.74
CA SER A 18 -10.97 19.24 7.16
C SER A 18 -12.31 18.77 7.72
N GLY A 19 -13.19 18.30 6.84
CA GLY A 19 -14.42 17.62 7.24
C GLY A 19 -14.09 16.51 8.24
N TYR A 20 -14.77 16.55 9.39
CA TYR A 20 -14.77 15.47 10.36
C TYR A 20 -15.44 14.26 9.69
N TYR A 21 -14.65 13.30 9.21
CA TYR A 21 -15.18 12.05 8.67
C TYR A 21 -15.46 11.09 9.84
N PRO A 22 -16.74 10.80 10.16
CA PRO A 22 -17.04 9.68 11.03
C PRO A 22 -16.67 8.40 10.26
N LYS A 23 -15.51 7.82 10.55
CA LYS A 23 -15.18 6.47 10.06
C LYS A 23 -16.16 5.50 10.70
N LYS A 24 -17.14 5.05 9.90
CA LYS A 24 -17.83 3.79 10.18
C LYS A 24 -16.77 2.69 10.21
N ILE A 25 -16.69 1.99 11.33
CA ILE A 25 -15.87 0.79 11.48
C ILE A 25 -16.38 -0.23 10.45
N GLY A 26 -15.60 -0.50 9.40
CA GLY A 26 -15.90 -1.54 8.41
C GLY A 26 -15.87 -1.11 6.94
N ASP A 27 -16.00 0.18 6.61
CA ASP A 27 -15.89 0.62 5.21
C ASP A 27 -14.42 0.91 4.83
N PRO A 28 -13.94 0.45 3.66
CA PRO A 28 -12.56 0.65 3.24
C PRO A 28 -12.28 2.14 3.10
N VAL A 29 -11.31 2.63 3.87
CA VAL A 29 -10.80 4.01 3.76
C VAL A 29 -10.29 4.20 2.32
N PRO A 30 -10.81 5.17 1.54
CA PRO A 30 -10.43 5.36 0.13
C PRO A 30 -8.93 5.68 -0.10
N GLN A 31 -8.15 5.87 0.97
CA GLN A 31 -6.76 6.35 0.96
C GLN A 31 -5.71 5.30 1.39
N LEU A 32 -6.07 4.02 1.45
CA LEU A 32 -5.10 2.93 1.62
C LEU A 32 -4.57 2.58 0.23
N ALA A 33 -3.55 3.31 -0.18
CA ALA A 33 -3.20 3.49 -1.58
C ALA A 33 -2.93 2.18 -2.34
N ARG A 34 -3.32 2.22 -3.62
CA ARG A 34 -3.36 1.12 -4.57
C ARG A 34 -2.81 1.62 -5.90
N GLU A 35 -1.74 1.02 -6.37
CA GLU A 35 -1.33 1.16 -7.76
C GLU A 35 -1.82 -0.05 -8.55
N LYS A 36 -2.59 0.16 -9.61
CA LYS A 36 -3.14 -0.95 -10.41
C LYS A 36 -1.99 -1.75 -11.02
N MET A 37 -1.93 -3.04 -10.75
CA MET A 37 -1.04 -3.95 -11.49
C MET A 37 -1.51 -4.04 -12.94
N ILE A 38 -0.62 -3.83 -13.89
CA ILE A 38 -0.91 -3.95 -15.32
C ILE A 38 -0.14 -5.16 -15.84
N ASP A 39 -0.85 -6.09 -16.48
CA ASP A 39 -0.20 -7.18 -17.20
C ASP A 39 0.49 -6.60 -18.44
N PRO A 40 1.82 -6.71 -18.59
CA PRO A 40 2.55 -6.12 -19.70
C PRO A 40 2.23 -6.77 -21.05
N ASP A 41 1.78 -8.03 -21.08
CA ASP A 41 1.36 -8.69 -22.32
C ASP A 41 0.02 -8.17 -22.82
N SER A 42 -0.93 -7.93 -21.90
CA SER A 42 -2.32 -7.59 -22.25
C SER A 42 -2.66 -6.11 -22.09
N GLY A 43 -1.83 -5.33 -21.39
CA GLY A 43 -2.09 -3.95 -20.99
C GLY A 43 -3.29 -3.80 -20.05
N LYS A 44 -3.87 -4.91 -19.55
CA LYS A 44 -5.07 -4.90 -18.72
C LYS A 44 -4.72 -4.93 -17.24
N PRO A 45 -5.61 -4.40 -16.37
CA PRO A 45 -5.46 -4.54 -14.94
C PRO A 45 -5.44 -6.02 -14.53
N GLN A 46 -4.37 -6.45 -13.87
CA GLN A 46 -4.27 -7.77 -13.27
C GLN A 46 -4.71 -7.69 -11.80
N LYS A 47 -5.38 -8.73 -11.32
CA LYS A 47 -5.75 -8.83 -9.90
C LYS A 47 -4.49 -8.99 -9.06
N TYR A 48 -4.37 -8.23 -7.97
CA TYR A 48 -3.32 -8.43 -6.98
C TYR A 48 -3.27 -9.88 -6.53
N TRP A 49 -2.09 -10.36 -6.22
CA TRP A 49 -1.92 -11.62 -5.54
C TRP A 49 -1.45 -11.35 -4.13
N ILE A 50 -2.24 -11.81 -3.15
CA ILE A 50 -1.90 -11.69 -1.74
C ILE A 50 -1.80 -13.11 -1.18
N PRO A 51 -0.62 -13.77 -1.23
CA PRO A 51 -0.48 -15.08 -0.63
C PRO A 51 -0.53 -15.00 0.91
N MET A 52 -0.59 -16.17 1.52
CA MET A 52 -0.26 -16.31 2.93
C MET A 52 1.24 -16.12 3.09
N PHE A 53 1.65 -15.20 3.96
CA PHE A 53 3.06 -14.97 4.28
C PHE A 53 3.34 -15.59 5.64
N ASP A 54 4.37 -16.45 5.73
CA ASP A 54 4.74 -17.07 7.00
C ASP A 54 5.26 -16.04 8.00
N LYS A 55 5.97 -15.00 7.49
CA LYS A 55 6.46 -13.86 8.27
C LYS A 55 6.51 -12.61 7.38
N GLU A 56 5.91 -11.52 7.87
CA GLU A 56 6.04 -10.19 7.27
C GLU A 56 7.31 -9.50 7.80
N GLU A 57 8.02 -8.77 6.94
CA GLU A 57 9.16 -7.96 7.36
C GLU A 57 8.68 -6.81 8.26
N LYS A 58 9.31 -6.58 9.41
CA LYS A 58 8.97 -5.44 10.27
C LYS A 58 9.89 -4.26 9.97
N VAL A 59 9.31 -3.16 9.51
CA VAL A 59 10.05 -1.97 9.08
C VAL A 59 9.55 -0.71 9.79
N SER A 60 10.30 0.38 9.67
CA SER A 60 9.82 1.70 10.11
C SER A 60 8.74 2.22 9.15
N PRO A 61 7.80 3.09 9.60
CA PRO A 61 6.85 3.73 8.70
C PRO A 61 7.52 4.51 7.57
N LEU A 62 8.66 5.15 7.83
CA LEU A 62 9.40 5.89 6.81
C LEU A 62 9.91 4.97 5.70
N GLN A 63 10.52 3.83 6.08
CA GLN A 63 10.97 2.82 5.12
C GLN A 63 9.79 2.26 4.31
N ALA A 64 8.64 2.00 4.96
CA ALA A 64 7.46 1.56 4.23
C ALA A 64 6.95 2.58 3.21
N ARG A 65 7.02 3.89 3.52
CA ARG A 65 6.67 4.95 2.55
C ARG A 65 7.68 5.07 1.42
N GLU A 66 8.95 4.79 1.68
CA GLU A 66 9.98 4.76 0.65
C GLU A 66 9.74 3.62 -0.34
N GLU A 67 9.45 2.41 0.14
CA GLU A 67 9.07 1.24 -0.67
C GLU A 67 7.85 1.53 -1.57
N GLU A 68 6.79 2.11 -0.99
CA GLU A 68 5.60 2.53 -1.74
C GLU A 68 5.95 3.54 -2.85
N ARG A 69 6.90 4.46 -2.60
CA ARG A 69 7.36 5.45 -3.58
C ARG A 69 8.20 4.81 -4.68
N LEU A 70 9.10 3.88 -4.33
CA LEU A 70 9.90 3.16 -5.31
C LEU A 70 8.99 2.45 -6.33
N CYS A 71 7.91 1.85 -5.84
CA CYS A 71 6.88 1.25 -6.68
C CYS A 71 6.11 2.31 -7.50
N MET A 72 5.54 3.32 -6.84
CA MET A 72 4.71 4.37 -7.46
C MET A 72 5.45 5.18 -8.55
N TYR A 73 6.75 5.39 -8.37
CA TYR A 73 7.58 6.09 -9.34
C TYR A 73 8.33 5.16 -10.30
N ARG A 74 7.98 3.86 -10.31
CA ARG A 74 8.54 2.86 -11.21
C ARG A 74 10.05 2.72 -11.11
N LEU A 75 10.61 3.03 -9.94
CA LEU A 75 12.05 2.98 -9.68
C LEU A 75 12.57 1.55 -9.50
N TYR A 76 11.68 0.56 -9.51
CA TYR A 76 12.02 -0.84 -9.65
C TYR A 76 12.17 -1.28 -11.10
N GLU A 77 11.58 -0.59 -12.08
CA GLU A 77 11.65 -1.00 -13.48
C GLU A 77 13.11 -1.00 -13.99
N GLY A 78 13.51 -2.08 -14.67
CA GLY A 78 14.87 -2.26 -15.16
C GLY A 78 15.90 -2.72 -14.12
N LYS A 79 15.49 -2.93 -12.86
CA LYS A 79 16.30 -3.62 -11.86
C LYS A 79 16.04 -5.12 -11.91
N ASN A 80 17.01 -5.92 -11.48
CA ASN A 80 16.79 -7.34 -11.31
C ASN A 80 16.15 -7.65 -9.94
N ILE A 81 15.24 -8.64 -9.91
CA ILE A 81 14.54 -9.08 -8.70
C ILE A 81 15.50 -9.54 -7.60
N SER A 82 16.69 -10.04 -7.97
CA SER A 82 17.72 -10.44 -7.01
C SER A 82 18.35 -9.26 -6.26
N GLU A 83 18.22 -8.04 -6.77
CA GLU A 83 18.68 -6.81 -6.11
C GLU A 83 17.69 -6.32 -5.04
N LEU A 84 16.43 -6.73 -5.13
CA LEU A 84 15.39 -6.43 -4.14
C LEU A 84 15.57 -7.34 -2.92
N HIS A 85 16.29 -6.86 -1.92
CA HIS A 85 16.56 -7.59 -0.68
C HIS A 85 15.36 -7.53 0.29
N HIS A 86 14.30 -8.30 0.01
CA HIS A 86 13.20 -8.51 0.96
C HIS A 86 13.15 -9.95 1.48
N PRO A 87 13.13 -10.17 2.80
CA PRO A 87 12.96 -11.50 3.35
C PRO A 87 11.57 -12.05 2.98
N ASN A 88 11.53 -13.35 2.66
CA ASN A 88 10.30 -14.09 2.37
C ASN A 88 9.53 -13.65 1.11
N MET A 89 10.24 -13.17 0.09
CA MET A 89 9.66 -13.08 -1.24
C MET A 89 9.19 -14.46 -1.72
N THR A 90 7.94 -14.54 -2.15
CA THR A 90 7.37 -15.71 -2.79
C THR A 90 6.97 -15.36 -4.21
N HIS A 91 6.96 -16.36 -5.10
CA HIS A 91 6.66 -16.13 -6.50
C HIS A 91 5.79 -17.23 -7.09
N LYS A 92 5.11 -16.90 -8.18
CA LYS A 92 4.46 -17.86 -9.06
C LYS A 92 4.72 -17.51 -10.52
N THR A 93 4.86 -18.55 -11.34
CA THR A 93 4.93 -18.40 -12.79
C THR A 93 3.53 -18.22 -13.35
N LEU A 94 3.34 -17.25 -14.25
CA LEU A 94 2.05 -16.99 -14.87
C LEU A 94 1.74 -18.01 -16.00
N PRO A 95 0.46 -18.24 -16.36
CA PRO A 95 0.04 -19.37 -17.20
C PRO A 95 0.73 -19.48 -18.57
N LYS A 96 1.16 -18.35 -19.15
CA LYS A 96 1.89 -18.33 -20.43
C LYS A 96 3.40 -18.59 -20.30
N LYS A 97 3.90 -18.79 -19.07
CA LYS A 97 5.33 -19.00 -18.72
C LYS A 97 6.29 -17.96 -19.29
N LYS A 98 5.82 -16.74 -19.58
CA LYS A 98 6.68 -15.63 -20.04
C LYS A 98 7.14 -14.71 -18.91
N HIS A 99 6.43 -14.77 -17.79
CA HIS A 99 6.54 -13.78 -16.74
C HIS A 99 6.34 -14.44 -15.38
N GLN A 100 6.95 -13.85 -14.36
CA GLN A 100 6.79 -14.25 -12.98
C GLN A 100 6.14 -13.10 -12.20
N LEU A 101 5.32 -13.48 -11.22
CA LEU A 101 4.79 -12.55 -10.24
C LEU A 101 5.41 -12.87 -8.90
N TRP A 102 6.22 -11.95 -8.40
CA TRP A 102 6.84 -11.98 -7.08
C TRP A 102 6.03 -11.14 -6.10
N THR A 103 6.06 -11.49 -4.83
CA THR A 103 5.36 -10.73 -3.80
C THR A 103 6.04 -10.85 -2.45
N TYR A 104 6.02 -9.76 -1.70
CA TYR A 104 6.46 -9.67 -0.32
C TYR A 104 5.53 -8.74 0.46
N SER A 105 5.61 -8.84 1.78
CA SER A 105 4.87 -7.96 2.68
C SER A 105 5.78 -7.36 3.74
N ILE A 106 5.55 -6.07 3.98
CA ILE A 106 6.16 -5.33 5.08
C ILE A 106 5.07 -4.89 6.05
N SER A 107 5.40 -4.83 7.34
CA SER A 107 4.52 -4.44 8.44
C SER A 107 5.17 -3.31 9.26
N TYR A 108 4.35 -2.36 9.70
CA TYR A 108 4.80 -1.18 10.44
C TYR A 108 3.68 -0.61 11.30
N VAL A 109 4.04 0.22 12.28
CA VAL A 109 3.08 0.89 13.18
C VAL A 109 3.19 2.39 13.00
N GLU A 110 2.12 3.03 12.55
CA GLU A 110 2.03 4.49 12.51
C GLU A 110 1.55 5.01 13.85
N GLN A 111 2.24 6.03 14.36
CA GLN A 111 1.85 6.73 15.57
C GLN A 111 1.34 8.13 15.18
N THR A 112 0.12 8.43 15.59
CA THR A 112 -0.46 9.76 15.46
C THR A 112 -0.79 10.28 16.86
N THR A 113 -0.39 11.53 17.11
CA THR A 113 -0.71 12.21 18.35
C THR A 113 -1.92 13.09 18.09
N LYS A 114 -3.03 12.82 18.78
CA LYS A 114 -4.22 13.66 18.75
C LYS A 114 -4.15 14.59 19.94
N SER A 115 -4.09 15.90 19.67
CA SER A 115 -4.01 16.86 20.77
C SER A 115 -5.28 16.82 21.61
N GLY A 116 -5.11 16.73 22.93
CA GLY A 116 -6.20 16.78 23.89
C GLY A 116 -6.79 18.19 24.06
N GLY A 117 -6.06 19.21 23.61
CA GLY A 117 -6.32 20.62 23.91
C GLY A 117 -5.68 21.06 25.23
N PHE A 118 -5.91 22.33 25.59
CA PHE A 118 -5.18 23.03 26.68
C PHE A 118 -5.19 22.34 28.06
N PHE A 119 -6.18 21.50 28.35
CA PHE A 119 -6.37 20.88 29.65
C PHE A 119 -6.40 19.35 29.63
N LYS A 120 -6.16 18.71 28.47
CA LYS A 120 -6.17 17.25 28.37
C LYS A 120 -4.83 16.76 27.84
N PRO A 121 -4.31 15.65 28.38
CA PRO A 121 -3.12 15.04 27.84
C PRO A 121 -3.37 14.63 26.38
N ASP A 122 -2.32 14.72 25.58
CA ASP A 122 -2.37 14.25 24.21
C ASP A 122 -2.58 12.73 24.16
N GLU A 123 -3.42 12.30 23.24
CA GLU A 123 -3.72 10.90 23.02
C GLU A 123 -2.77 10.34 21.96
N VAL A 124 -2.04 9.27 22.30
CA VAL A 124 -1.16 8.58 21.37
C VAL A 124 -1.92 7.41 20.74
N ILE A 125 -2.25 7.54 19.45
CA ILE A 125 -2.93 6.52 18.67
C ILE A 125 -1.88 5.76 17.87
N ARG A 126 -1.85 4.43 18.05
CA ARG A 126 -0.97 3.52 17.29
C ARG A 126 -1.81 2.63 16.39
N ILE A 127 -1.52 2.64 15.10
CA ILE A 127 -2.24 1.84 14.10
C ILE A 127 -1.23 0.96 13.37
N SER A 128 -1.46 -0.35 13.43
CA SER A 128 -0.67 -1.32 12.68
C SER A 128 -1.15 -1.38 11.23
N TYR A 129 -0.21 -1.30 10.31
CA TYR A 129 -0.41 -1.46 8.88
C TYR A 129 0.51 -2.53 8.34
N SER A 130 0.07 -3.16 7.25
CA SER A 130 0.95 -3.91 6.37
C SER A 130 0.75 -3.45 4.93
N THR A 131 1.81 -3.56 4.13
CA THR A 131 1.78 -3.27 2.70
C THR A 131 2.29 -4.49 1.96
N VAL A 132 1.51 -4.95 0.98
CA VAL A 132 1.84 -6.09 0.14
C VAL A 132 2.25 -5.57 -1.23
N PHE A 133 3.44 -5.93 -1.66
CA PHE A 133 4.00 -5.56 -2.95
C PHE A 133 3.90 -6.75 -3.91
N ASN A 134 3.60 -6.46 -5.16
CA ASN A 134 3.50 -7.40 -6.26
C ASN A 134 4.43 -6.88 -7.36
N ILE A 135 5.51 -7.61 -7.61
CA ILE A 135 6.55 -7.28 -8.59
C ILE A 135 6.42 -8.23 -9.76
N PHE A 136 6.20 -7.67 -10.95
CA PHE A 136 6.09 -8.42 -12.17
C PHE A 136 7.44 -8.42 -12.87
N THR A 137 7.95 -9.60 -13.22
CA THR A 137 9.24 -9.76 -13.88
C THR A 137 9.13 -10.57 -15.15
N ASP A 138 10.13 -10.43 -16.03
CA ASP A 138 10.40 -11.42 -17.05
C ASP A 138 10.97 -12.72 -16.44
N LEU A 139 11.37 -13.67 -17.28
CA LEU A 139 11.97 -14.93 -16.83
C LEU A 139 13.41 -14.79 -16.33
N ASN A 140 14.11 -13.72 -16.68
CA ASN A 140 15.46 -13.42 -16.21
C ASN A 140 15.45 -12.71 -14.85
N GLY A 141 14.26 -12.32 -14.40
CA GLY A 141 14.04 -11.60 -13.15
C GLY A 141 14.08 -10.08 -13.31
N ASP A 142 14.10 -9.55 -14.54
CA ASP A 142 14.08 -8.11 -14.76
C ASP A 142 12.68 -7.57 -14.47
N VAL A 143 12.61 -6.57 -13.60
CA VAL A 143 11.34 -6.00 -13.16
C VAL A 143 10.73 -5.16 -14.27
N ILE A 144 9.50 -5.51 -14.63
CA ILE A 144 8.71 -4.85 -15.66
C ILE A 144 7.70 -3.88 -15.04
N SER A 145 7.12 -4.24 -13.89
CA SER A 145 6.22 -3.35 -13.17
C SER A 145 6.14 -3.72 -11.69
N CYS A 146 5.71 -2.76 -10.89
CA CYS A 146 5.42 -2.94 -9.49
C CYS A 146 4.00 -2.46 -9.18
N SER A 147 3.37 -3.11 -8.22
CA SER A 147 2.11 -2.66 -7.64
C SER A 147 2.09 -2.95 -6.15
N TRP A 148 1.27 -2.21 -5.41
CA TRP A 148 1.18 -2.40 -3.96
C TRP A 148 -0.23 -2.15 -3.44
N VAL A 149 -0.51 -2.74 -2.28
CA VAL A 149 -1.73 -2.51 -1.52
C VAL A 149 -1.40 -2.39 -0.04
N ARG A 150 -1.80 -1.27 0.56
CA ARG A 150 -1.73 -1.05 2.01
C ARG A 150 -3.05 -1.44 2.68
N GLY A 151 -2.98 -1.96 3.90
CA GLY A 151 -4.16 -2.18 4.72
C GLY A 151 -3.84 -2.49 6.18
N THR A 152 -4.88 -2.60 6.99
CA THR A 152 -4.75 -3.24 8.31
C THR A 152 -4.55 -4.75 8.13
N PRO A 153 -3.98 -5.46 9.11
CA PRO A 153 -3.86 -6.91 9.06
C PRO A 153 -5.19 -7.61 8.76
N ASP A 154 -6.28 -7.20 9.41
CA ASP A 154 -7.63 -7.76 9.21
C ASP A 154 -8.15 -7.53 7.78
N TYR A 155 -7.96 -6.31 7.26
CA TYR A 155 -8.36 -6.00 5.89
C TYR A 155 -7.63 -6.89 4.88
N LEU A 156 -6.32 -7.06 5.04
CA LEU A 156 -5.54 -7.91 4.14
C LEU A 156 -5.92 -9.37 4.29
N ALA A 157 -6.18 -9.85 5.50
CA ALA A 157 -6.69 -11.21 5.74
C ALA A 157 -8.03 -11.46 5.04
N GLU A 158 -8.97 -10.52 5.13
CA GLU A 158 -10.25 -10.60 4.41
C GLU A 158 -10.05 -10.66 2.89
N ARG A 159 -9.12 -9.88 2.36
CA ARG A 159 -8.78 -9.88 0.92
C ARG A 159 -8.20 -11.22 0.47
N ARG A 160 -7.31 -11.83 1.27
CA ARG A 160 -6.77 -13.19 1.02
C ARG A 160 -7.88 -14.23 1.00
N ALA A 161 -8.79 -14.18 1.97
CA ALA A 161 -9.92 -15.12 2.04
C ALA A 161 -10.82 -15.02 0.80
N LYS A 162 -11.14 -13.80 0.35
CA LYS A 162 -11.90 -13.56 -0.89
C LYS A 162 -11.17 -14.02 -2.15
N GLU A 163 -9.84 -14.02 -2.16
CA GLU A 163 -9.04 -14.60 -3.25
C GLU A 163 -9.13 -16.12 -3.28
N SER A 164 -9.00 -16.78 -2.13
CA SER A 164 -9.09 -18.25 -2.01
C SER A 164 -10.48 -18.80 -2.36
N GLN A 165 -11.55 -18.07 -2.05
CA GLN A 165 -12.92 -18.47 -2.39
C GLN A 165 -13.28 -18.19 -3.86
N GLY A 166 -12.50 -17.36 -4.56
CA GLY A 166 -12.74 -16.98 -5.96
C GLY A 166 -12.05 -17.87 -7.00
N GLU A 167 -11.42 -18.96 -6.58
CA GLU A 167 -10.75 -19.93 -7.47
C GLU A 167 -11.63 -21.15 -7.81
N ALA A 168 -12.95 -20.99 -7.69
CA ALA A 168 -13.92 -21.81 -8.42
C ALA A 168 -14.30 -21.08 -9.72
N ARG A 169 -13.43 -21.10 -10.74
CA ARG A 169 -13.89 -20.85 -12.11
C ARG A 169 -14.48 -22.15 -12.66
N PRO A 170 -15.67 -22.13 -13.26
CA PRO A 170 -16.18 -23.28 -13.99
C PRO A 170 -15.22 -23.59 -15.14
N ALA A 171 -14.94 -24.88 -15.34
CA ALA A 171 -14.31 -25.38 -16.54
C ALA A 171 -15.09 -24.85 -17.76
N GLN A 172 -14.36 -24.27 -18.72
CA GLN A 172 -14.88 -24.11 -20.09
C GLN A 172 -14.92 -25.48 -20.75
#